data_AF-A0AB33JPZ1-F1
#
_entry.id   AF-A0AB33JPZ1-F1
#
_cell.length_a   1.000
_cell.length_b   1.000
_cell.length_c   1.000
_cell.angle_alpha   90.00
_cell.angle_beta   90.00
_cell.angle_gamma   90.00
#
_symmetry.space_group_name_H-M   'P 1'
#
loop_
_entity.id
_entity.type
_entity.pdbx_description
1 polymer ?
#
loop_
_entity_poly.entity_id
_entity_poly.type
_entity_poly.pdbx_seq_one_letter_code
_entity_poly.pdbx_strand_id
1 'polypeptide(L)'
;MPSWSEILTDINLYSNTGNELDKKREEFLNKIHSITGRNVIAYYSGWLKAPDAPHVSIDDQDKNAFMTAVYKLDKTKGLDLILHTPGGDIAATESIVTYLKSIFKGDVRAFIPQISMSAGTMIAMSCKQIVMGEQSSLGPIDPQMGGIACQAVVDEFKRAVDEVSKNPAALGLWQTIISKYHPTFLTACENAITWSAKLAEQWLKEVNPGIDFDKIKDVFLNHNNSYSHSRHMAKQDCRNAGLNIIDLEEDQDLQDAVLSLHHCYMILFDKFMISKVVENHIGGRYMQN
;
A
#
# COMPACT_ATOMS: atom_id res chain seq x y z
N MET A 1 -23.14 -9.13 2.40
CA MET A 1 -21.78 -9.35 2.94
C MET A 1 -21.77 -10.48 3.96
N PRO A 2 -21.15 -11.64 3.65
CA PRO A 2 -20.86 -12.65 4.65
C PRO A 2 -19.95 -12.05 5.72
N SER A 3 -20.38 -12.10 6.97
CA SER A 3 -19.54 -11.63 8.07
C SER A 3 -18.29 -12.51 8.20
N TRP A 4 -17.20 -11.94 8.74
CA TRP A 4 -16.03 -12.72 9.17
C TRP A 4 -16.43 -14.00 9.91
N SER A 5 -17.37 -13.88 10.85
CA SER A 5 -17.86 -14.96 11.69
C SER A 5 -18.55 -16.07 10.89
N GLU A 6 -19.28 -15.73 9.83
CA GLU A 6 -19.90 -16.73 8.94
C GLU A 6 -18.84 -17.52 8.17
N ILE A 7 -17.86 -16.83 7.56
CA ILE A 7 -16.77 -17.48 6.82
C ILE A 7 -15.97 -18.39 7.76
N LEU A 8 -15.62 -17.88 8.95
CA LEU A 8 -14.87 -18.62 9.95
C LEU A 8 -15.64 -19.85 10.45
N THR A 9 -16.94 -19.69 10.74
CA THR A 9 -17.79 -20.81 11.16
C THR A 9 -17.84 -21.88 10.08
N ASP A 10 -18.08 -21.48 8.83
CA ASP A 10 -18.19 -22.40 7.69
C ASP A 10 -16.90 -23.21 7.47
N ILE A 11 -15.73 -22.57 7.42
CA ILE A 11 -14.45 -23.29 7.21
C ILE A 11 -14.07 -24.19 8.39
N ASN A 12 -14.54 -23.88 9.61
CA ASN A 12 -14.27 -24.68 10.81
C ASN A 12 -15.14 -25.95 10.86
N LEU A 13 -16.17 -26.07 10.00
CA LEU A 13 -16.94 -27.31 9.86
C LEU A 13 -16.12 -28.45 9.22
N TYR A 14 -15.01 -28.10 8.57
CA TYR A 14 -14.18 -29.04 7.82
C TYR A 14 -12.88 -29.33 8.56
N SER A 15 -12.44 -30.59 8.51
CA SER A 15 -11.19 -31.04 9.14
C SER A 15 -9.94 -30.41 8.52
N ASN A 16 -10.00 -29.99 7.25
CA ASN A 16 -8.92 -29.29 6.57
C ASN A 16 -9.32 -27.84 6.26
N THR A 17 -9.31 -27.02 7.30
CA THR A 17 -9.67 -25.59 7.24
C THR A 17 -8.85 -24.79 6.21
N GLY A 18 -7.58 -25.15 5.99
CA GLY A 18 -6.71 -24.46 5.03
C GLY A 18 -7.20 -24.62 3.60
N ASN A 19 -7.50 -25.86 3.19
CA ASN A 19 -8.01 -26.13 1.84
C ASN A 19 -9.36 -25.47 1.58
N GLU A 20 -10.26 -25.42 2.56
CA GLU A 20 -11.55 -24.74 2.38
C GLU A 20 -11.41 -23.22 2.30
N LEU A 21 -10.46 -22.65 3.05
CA LEU A 21 -10.15 -21.24 2.94
C LEU A 21 -9.54 -20.89 1.58
N ASP A 22 -8.70 -21.75 1.02
CA ASP A 22 -8.16 -21.61 -0.33
C ASP A 22 -9.26 -21.61 -1.40
N LYS A 23 -10.19 -22.58 -1.33
CA LYS A 23 -11.35 -22.64 -2.23
C LYS A 23 -12.19 -21.38 -2.16
N LYS A 24 -12.45 -20.85 -0.96
CA LYS A 24 -13.19 -19.58 -0.80
C LYS A 24 -12.46 -18.39 -1.40
N ARG A 25 -11.13 -18.29 -1.24
CA ARG A 25 -10.36 -17.22 -1.89
C ARG A 25 -10.42 -17.33 -3.41
N GLU A 26 -10.26 -18.53 -3.95
CA GLU A 26 -10.41 -18.79 -5.39
C GLU A 26 -11.81 -18.46 -5.90
N GLU A 27 -12.85 -18.82 -5.15
CA GLU A 27 -14.25 -18.48 -5.45
C GLU A 27 -14.42 -16.96 -5.57
N PHE A 28 -14.00 -16.19 -4.56
CA PHE A 28 -14.17 -14.74 -4.58
C PHE A 28 -13.28 -14.04 -5.60
N LEU A 29 -12.05 -14.50 -5.83
CA LEU A 29 -11.20 -13.99 -6.91
C LEU A 29 -11.87 -14.19 -8.28
N ASN A 30 -12.46 -15.37 -8.52
CA ASN A 30 -13.20 -15.66 -9.74
C ASN A 30 -14.50 -14.87 -9.85
N LYS A 31 -15.20 -14.62 -8.74
CA LYS A 31 -16.39 -13.78 -8.70
C LYS A 31 -16.05 -12.34 -9.10
N ILE A 32 -14.99 -11.75 -8.52
CA ILE A 32 -14.52 -10.41 -8.89
C ILE A 32 -14.12 -10.35 -10.38
N HIS A 33 -13.40 -11.37 -10.87
CA HIS A 33 -13.06 -11.49 -12.30
C HIS A 33 -14.32 -11.51 -13.19
N SER A 34 -15.34 -12.27 -12.79
CA SER A 34 -16.57 -12.44 -13.57
C SER A 34 -17.40 -11.17 -13.64
N ILE A 35 -17.47 -10.40 -12.54
CA ILE A 35 -18.19 -9.12 -12.48
C ILE A 35 -17.46 -8.05 -13.32
N THR A 36 -16.14 -7.93 -13.14
CA THR A 36 -15.36 -6.84 -13.73
C THR A 36 -14.91 -7.12 -15.17
N GLY A 37 -14.79 -8.40 -15.54
CA GLY A 37 -14.18 -8.85 -16.79
C GLY A 37 -12.67 -8.69 -16.86
N ARG A 38 -12.01 -8.26 -15.77
CA ARG A 38 -10.59 -7.88 -15.73
C ARG A 38 -9.76 -8.92 -15.00
N ASN A 39 -8.44 -8.97 -15.22
CA ASN A 39 -7.62 -9.86 -14.41
C ASN A 39 -7.63 -9.39 -12.95
N VAL A 40 -7.70 -10.32 -12.00
CA VAL A 40 -7.60 -10.01 -10.57
C VAL A 40 -6.29 -10.56 -10.02
N ILE A 41 -5.53 -9.71 -9.32
CA ILE A 41 -4.41 -10.09 -8.45
C ILE A 41 -4.68 -9.51 -7.05
N ALA A 42 -4.55 -10.34 -6.02
CA ALA A 42 -4.56 -9.91 -4.64
C ALA A 42 -3.13 -9.89 -4.10
N TYR A 43 -2.74 -8.77 -3.47
CA TYR A 43 -1.47 -8.58 -2.78
C TYR A 43 -1.78 -8.21 -1.32
N TYR A 44 -1.54 -9.16 -0.42
CA TYR A 44 -1.92 -9.07 0.98
C TYR A 44 -0.73 -9.35 1.88
N SER A 45 -0.51 -8.45 2.83
CA SER A 45 0.40 -8.63 3.95
C SER A 45 -0.37 -8.91 5.24
N GLY A 46 0.21 -9.77 6.09
CA GLY A 46 -0.29 -10.15 7.42
C GLY A 46 0.23 -9.25 8.55
N TRP A 47 0.79 -8.07 8.26
CA TRP A 47 1.45 -7.21 9.26
C TRP A 47 0.57 -6.84 10.46
N LEU A 48 -0.76 -6.75 10.29
CA LEU A 48 -1.68 -6.45 11.39
C LEU A 48 -1.68 -7.54 12.46
N LYS A 49 -1.41 -8.79 12.07
CA LYS A 49 -1.35 -9.94 12.97
C LYS A 49 0.05 -10.18 13.50
N ALA A 50 1.05 -10.14 12.62
CA ALA A 50 2.44 -10.44 12.94
C ALA A 50 3.35 -9.36 12.33
N PRO A 51 3.47 -8.17 12.93
CA PRO A 51 4.22 -7.05 12.36
C PRO A 51 5.73 -7.34 12.23
N ASP A 52 6.25 -8.22 13.07
CA ASP A 52 7.67 -8.61 13.08
C ASP A 52 7.96 -9.83 12.18
N ALA A 53 6.95 -10.39 11.51
CA ALA A 53 7.17 -11.51 10.60
C ALA A 53 8.03 -11.06 9.39
N PRO A 54 8.89 -11.94 8.87
CA PRO A 54 9.75 -11.59 7.76
C PRO A 54 8.91 -11.24 6.52
N HIS A 55 9.39 -10.27 5.75
CA HIS A 55 8.82 -9.90 4.45
C HIS A 55 7.35 -9.44 4.51
N VAL A 56 6.86 -8.88 5.62
CA VAL A 56 5.51 -8.27 5.67
C VAL A 56 5.44 -6.93 4.93
N SER A 57 6.54 -6.21 4.83
CA SER A 57 6.63 -4.96 4.06
C SER A 57 6.93 -5.24 2.59
N ILE A 58 6.65 -4.29 1.70
CA ILE A 58 7.05 -4.38 0.29
C ILE A 58 8.58 -4.46 0.20
N ASP A 59 9.09 -5.46 -0.51
CA ASP A 59 10.52 -5.64 -0.77
C ASP A 59 10.77 -6.26 -2.16
N ASP A 60 12.04 -6.38 -2.56
CA ASP A 60 12.40 -6.87 -3.90
C ASP A 60 11.95 -8.31 -4.20
N GLN A 61 11.66 -9.13 -3.18
CA GLN A 61 11.16 -10.49 -3.41
C GLN A 61 9.73 -10.48 -3.95
N ASP A 62 8.96 -9.42 -3.67
CA ASP A 62 7.61 -9.25 -4.19
C ASP A 62 7.59 -9.19 -5.71
N LYS A 63 8.69 -8.79 -6.36
CA LYS A 63 8.78 -8.84 -7.82
C LYS A 63 8.61 -10.26 -8.35
N ASN A 64 9.21 -11.26 -7.71
CA ASN A 64 9.04 -12.66 -8.09
C ASN A 64 7.60 -13.14 -7.83
N ALA A 65 6.99 -12.67 -6.74
CA ALA A 65 5.60 -12.95 -6.41
C ALA A 65 4.64 -12.39 -7.48
N PHE A 66 4.84 -11.14 -7.90
CA PHE A 66 4.08 -10.53 -9.00
C PHE A 66 4.36 -11.20 -10.36
N MET A 67 5.59 -11.60 -10.66
CA MET A 67 5.89 -12.36 -11.88
C MET A 67 5.12 -13.69 -11.92
N THR A 68 5.01 -14.36 -10.78
CA THR A 68 4.23 -15.59 -10.61
C THR A 68 2.74 -15.34 -10.81
N ALA A 69 2.19 -14.33 -10.13
CA ALA A 69 0.78 -13.95 -10.23
C ALA A 69 0.42 -13.38 -11.62
N VAL A 70 1.37 -12.81 -12.36
CA VAL A 70 1.12 -12.33 -13.73
C VAL A 70 1.19 -13.47 -14.73
N TYR A 71 1.90 -14.56 -14.46
CA TYR A 71 2.09 -15.65 -15.43
C TYR A 71 0.75 -16.18 -15.98
N LYS A 72 0.66 -16.35 -17.31
CA LYS A 72 -0.52 -16.81 -18.07
C LYS A 72 -1.78 -15.94 -18.06
N LEU A 73 -1.83 -14.80 -17.34
CA LEU A 73 -2.97 -13.87 -17.45
C LEU A 73 -3.10 -13.30 -18.87
N ASP A 74 -4.34 -13.04 -19.31
CA ASP A 74 -4.62 -12.34 -20.57
C ASP A 74 -4.41 -10.82 -20.38
N LYS A 75 -3.30 -10.29 -20.89
CA LYS A 75 -2.89 -8.90 -20.62
C LYS A 75 -3.82 -7.86 -21.23
N THR A 76 -4.67 -8.26 -22.18
CA THR A 76 -5.59 -7.33 -22.86
C THR A 76 -6.76 -6.90 -21.98
N LYS A 77 -7.08 -7.67 -20.93
CA LYS A 77 -8.18 -7.39 -19.99
C LYS A 77 -7.84 -6.32 -18.93
N GLY A 78 -6.59 -5.84 -18.88
CA GLY A 78 -6.11 -4.99 -17.79
C GLY A 78 -6.02 -5.74 -16.45
N LEU A 79 -5.78 -5.01 -15.37
CA LEU A 79 -5.62 -5.55 -14.02
C LEU A 79 -6.48 -4.80 -13.00
N ASP A 80 -7.10 -5.56 -12.12
CA ASP A 80 -7.65 -5.15 -10.83
C ASP A 80 -6.73 -5.71 -9.74
N LEU A 81 -6.03 -4.80 -9.07
CA LEU A 81 -5.04 -5.10 -8.05
C LEU A 81 -5.63 -4.80 -6.68
N ILE A 82 -5.89 -5.85 -5.90
CA ILE A 82 -6.41 -5.75 -4.54
C ILE A 82 -5.23 -5.59 -3.59
N LEU A 83 -5.17 -4.49 -2.85
CA LEU A 83 -4.04 -4.10 -2.02
C LEU A 83 -4.41 -4.06 -0.54
N HIS A 84 -3.63 -4.79 0.25
CA HIS A 84 -3.61 -4.68 1.71
C HIS A 84 -2.16 -4.77 2.19
N THR A 85 -1.56 -3.63 2.56
CA THR A 85 -0.11 -3.57 2.84
C THR A 85 0.26 -2.43 3.80
N PRO A 86 1.31 -2.61 4.65
CA PRO A 86 1.86 -1.52 5.46
C PRO A 86 2.77 -0.58 4.64
N GLY A 87 2.94 -0.85 3.34
CA GLY A 87 3.96 -0.20 2.52
C GLY A 87 5.29 -0.95 2.61
N GLY A 88 6.39 -0.26 2.34
CA GLY A 88 7.72 -0.86 2.36
C GLY A 88 8.72 -0.06 1.54
N ASP A 89 9.64 -0.76 0.89
CA ASP A 89 10.74 -0.15 0.16
C ASP A 89 10.29 0.57 -1.13
N ILE A 90 10.80 1.79 -1.33
CA ILE A 90 10.44 2.65 -2.48
C ILE A 90 11.01 2.08 -3.79
N ALA A 91 12.22 1.50 -3.79
CA ALA A 91 12.85 0.97 -4.99
C ALA A 91 12.14 -0.30 -5.48
N ALA A 92 11.80 -1.21 -4.55
CA ALA A 92 10.98 -2.37 -4.84
C ALA A 92 9.61 -1.97 -5.39
N THR A 93 9.00 -0.94 -4.79
CA THR A 93 7.72 -0.39 -5.24
C THR A 93 7.79 0.18 -6.65
N GLU A 94 8.80 0.98 -6.97
CA GLU A 94 9.04 1.51 -8.32
C GLU A 94 9.22 0.38 -9.34
N SER A 95 9.97 -0.65 -8.98
CA SER A 95 10.20 -1.85 -9.79
C SER A 95 8.90 -2.61 -10.09
N ILE A 96 8.02 -2.78 -9.08
CA ILE A 96 6.72 -3.45 -9.23
C ILE A 96 5.77 -2.60 -10.09
N VAL A 97 5.63 -1.31 -9.81
CA VAL A 97 4.77 -0.40 -10.57
C VAL A 97 5.19 -0.37 -12.04
N THR A 98 6.49 -0.20 -12.30
CA THR A 98 7.03 -0.21 -13.68
C THR A 98 6.72 -1.52 -14.40
N TYR A 99 6.88 -2.66 -13.70
CA TYR A 99 6.57 -3.98 -14.26
C TYR A 99 5.08 -4.12 -14.60
N LEU A 100 4.17 -3.84 -13.66
CA LEU A 100 2.74 -3.98 -13.88
C LEU A 100 2.23 -3.03 -14.97
N LYS A 101 2.69 -1.77 -14.98
CA LYS A 101 2.32 -0.80 -16.02
C LYS A 101 2.82 -1.22 -17.40
N SER A 102 4.02 -1.78 -17.51
CA SER A 102 4.55 -2.32 -18.77
C SER A 102 3.68 -3.48 -19.29
N ILE A 103 3.33 -4.43 -18.42
CA ILE A 103 2.56 -5.62 -18.79
C ILE A 103 1.12 -5.27 -19.20
N PHE A 104 0.45 -4.40 -18.44
CA PHE A 104 -0.96 -4.07 -18.64
C PHE A 104 -1.16 -2.73 -19.37
N LYS A 105 -0.10 -2.14 -19.94
CA LYS A 105 -0.12 -0.85 -20.66
C LYS A 105 -0.77 0.27 -19.84
N GLY A 106 -0.46 0.31 -18.55
CA GLY A 106 -1.03 1.23 -17.57
C GLY A 106 -2.50 0.98 -17.21
N ASP A 107 -3.14 -0.05 -17.76
CA ASP A 107 -4.53 -0.39 -17.44
C ASP A 107 -4.66 -1.18 -16.14
N VAL A 108 -4.37 -0.51 -15.03
CA VAL A 108 -4.44 -1.06 -13.68
C VAL A 108 -5.41 -0.23 -12.84
N ARG A 109 -6.30 -0.89 -12.10
CA ARG A 109 -7.15 -0.32 -11.04
C ARG A 109 -6.69 -0.86 -9.69
N ALA A 110 -6.62 -0.01 -8.69
CA ALA A 110 -6.36 -0.43 -7.32
C ALA A 110 -7.68 -0.64 -6.58
N PHE A 111 -7.81 -1.72 -5.83
CA PHE A 111 -8.89 -1.96 -4.88
C PHE A 111 -8.29 -1.93 -3.50
N ILE A 112 -8.81 -1.08 -2.61
CA ILE A 112 -8.34 -0.96 -1.23
C ILE A 112 -9.46 -1.48 -0.33
N PRO A 113 -9.44 -2.75 0.12
CA PRO A 113 -10.53 -3.28 0.94
C PRO A 113 -10.56 -2.70 2.34
N GLN A 114 -9.38 -2.33 2.89
CA GLN A 114 -9.24 -1.81 4.24
C GLN A 114 -8.11 -0.78 4.35
N ILE A 115 -6.85 -1.16 4.13
CA ILE A 115 -5.70 -0.29 4.39
C ILE A 115 -4.60 -0.53 3.35
N SER A 116 -4.07 0.54 2.78
CA SER A 116 -2.82 0.53 2.01
C SER A 116 -1.97 1.73 2.41
N MET A 117 -0.84 1.51 3.07
CA MET A 117 -0.01 2.59 3.64
C MET A 117 1.25 2.84 2.81
N SER A 118 1.81 4.05 2.93
CA SER A 118 3.16 4.38 2.45
C SER A 118 3.37 3.96 0.99
N ALA A 119 4.38 3.14 0.70
CA ALA A 119 4.66 2.69 -0.65
C ALA A 119 3.45 1.97 -1.33
N GLY A 120 2.57 1.32 -0.56
CA GLY A 120 1.32 0.76 -1.07
C GLY A 120 0.32 1.83 -1.54
N THR A 121 0.25 2.98 -0.86
CA THR A 121 -0.50 4.14 -1.36
C THR A 121 0.08 4.64 -2.67
N MET A 122 1.41 4.64 -2.83
CA MET A 122 2.05 5.03 -4.08
C MET A 122 1.70 4.07 -5.23
N ILE A 123 1.60 2.75 -4.97
CA ILE A 123 1.09 1.79 -5.96
C ILE A 123 -0.33 2.18 -6.38
N ALA A 124 -1.22 2.47 -5.42
CA ALA A 124 -2.60 2.86 -5.70
C ALA A 124 -2.66 4.16 -6.53
N MET A 125 -1.85 5.16 -6.21
CA MET A 125 -1.73 6.41 -6.96
C MET A 125 -1.22 6.23 -8.39
N SER A 126 -0.50 5.14 -8.67
CA SER A 126 -0.05 4.82 -10.03
C SER A 126 -1.12 4.18 -10.92
N CYS A 127 -2.26 3.83 -10.35
CA CYS A 127 -3.39 3.19 -11.01
C CYS A 127 -4.36 4.23 -11.59
N LYS A 128 -5.09 3.86 -12.65
CA LYS A 128 -6.07 4.75 -13.31
C LYS A 128 -7.23 5.16 -12.41
N GLN A 129 -7.62 4.25 -11.53
CA GLN A 129 -8.75 4.36 -10.61
C GLN A 129 -8.40 3.64 -9.31
N ILE A 130 -8.91 4.17 -8.21
CA ILE A 130 -8.80 3.57 -6.88
C ILE A 130 -10.22 3.30 -6.38
N VAL A 131 -10.57 2.03 -6.23
CA VAL A 131 -11.85 1.58 -5.70
C VAL A 131 -11.73 1.44 -4.19
N MET A 132 -12.57 2.19 -3.46
CA MET A 132 -12.55 2.28 -2.01
C MET A 132 -13.97 2.12 -1.47
N GLY A 133 -14.12 1.41 -0.35
CA GLY A 133 -15.33 1.44 0.46
C GLY A 133 -15.19 2.39 1.65
N GLU A 134 -16.23 2.49 2.47
CA GLU A 134 -16.25 3.35 3.67
C GLU A 134 -15.19 2.95 4.71
N GLN A 135 -14.88 1.66 4.83
CA GLN A 135 -13.83 1.14 5.72
C GLN A 135 -12.40 1.33 5.18
N SER A 136 -12.25 1.79 3.94
CA SER A 136 -10.98 1.85 3.23
C SER A 136 -10.18 3.11 3.58
N SER A 137 -8.87 2.95 3.67
CA SER A 137 -7.96 4.07 3.91
C SER A 137 -6.66 3.94 3.13
N LEU A 138 -6.15 5.09 2.68
CA LEU A 138 -4.79 5.26 2.22
C LEU A 138 -3.96 5.91 3.33
N GLY A 139 -2.64 5.72 3.29
CA GLY A 139 -1.70 6.25 4.26
C GLY A 139 -0.77 7.33 3.68
N PRO A 140 -0.06 8.07 4.55
CA PRO A 140 0.96 9.03 4.12
C PRO A 140 2.06 8.34 3.30
N ILE A 141 2.66 9.08 2.36
CA ILE A 141 3.78 8.64 1.53
C ILE A 141 5.08 9.37 1.91
N ASP A 142 5.09 10.10 3.02
CA ASP A 142 6.31 10.70 3.57
C ASP A 142 7.28 9.59 4.01
N PRO A 143 8.52 9.58 3.49
CA PRO A 143 9.43 8.48 3.75
C PRO A 143 9.92 8.47 5.19
N GLN A 144 10.19 7.27 5.68
CA GLN A 144 10.78 7.04 7.00
C GLN A 144 12.09 6.26 6.88
N MET A 145 13.03 6.56 7.77
CA MET A 145 14.27 5.81 7.95
C MET A 145 14.38 5.37 9.40
N GLY A 146 14.40 4.06 9.65
CA GLY A 146 14.43 3.51 11.01
C GLY A 146 13.24 3.91 11.88
N GLY A 147 12.06 4.10 11.28
CA GLY A 147 10.84 4.53 11.96
C GLY A 147 10.75 6.04 12.24
N ILE A 148 11.75 6.82 11.79
CA ILE A 148 11.78 8.28 11.94
C ILE A 148 11.44 8.91 10.59
N ALA A 149 10.49 9.86 10.58
CA ALA A 149 10.14 10.59 9.38
C ALA A 149 11.34 11.41 8.88
N CYS A 150 11.71 11.23 7.60
CA CYS A 150 12.83 11.95 7.00
C CYS A 150 12.65 13.47 7.08
N GLN A 151 11.42 13.95 6.91
CA GLN A 151 11.11 15.38 6.97
C GLN A 151 11.39 15.96 8.36
N ALA A 152 11.05 15.22 9.43
CA ALA A 152 11.33 15.64 10.80
C ALA A 152 12.83 15.75 11.08
N VAL A 153 13.66 14.86 10.53
CA VAL A 153 15.13 14.93 10.64
C VAL A 153 15.67 16.19 9.97
N VAL A 154 15.20 16.48 8.76
CA VAL A 154 15.60 17.68 8.00
C VAL A 154 15.18 18.96 8.73
N ASP A 155 13.97 19.00 9.27
CA ASP A 155 13.46 20.16 9.99
C ASP A 155 14.14 20.36 11.35
N GLU A 156 14.46 19.28 12.08
CA GLU A 156 15.27 19.33 13.30
C GLU A 156 16.65 19.92 13.02
N PHE A 157 17.31 19.48 11.94
CA PHE A 157 18.61 20.03 11.55
C PHE A 157 18.53 21.51 11.16
N LYS A 158 17.52 21.91 10.37
CA LYS A 158 17.31 23.32 10.01
C LYS A 158 17.05 24.19 11.25
N ARG A 159 16.26 23.68 12.19
CA ARG A 159 16.01 24.33 13.48
C ARG A 159 17.29 24.49 14.28
N ALA A 160 18.16 23.48 14.32
CA ALA A 160 19.46 23.56 14.99
C ALA A 160 20.32 24.68 14.41
N VAL A 161 20.41 24.77 13.07
CA VAL A 161 21.17 25.81 12.38
C VAL A 161 20.60 27.20 12.70
N ASP A 162 19.29 27.37 12.62
CA ASP A 162 18.61 28.64 12.91
C ASP A 162 18.80 29.09 14.37
N GLU A 163 18.56 28.20 15.34
CA GLU A 163 18.70 28.52 16.77
C GLU A 163 20.14 28.82 17.17
N VAL A 164 21.14 28.08 16.67
CA VAL A 164 22.56 28.36 16.93
C VAL A 164 22.98 29.68 16.31
N SER A 165 22.47 30.02 15.11
CA SER A 165 22.77 31.30 14.46
C SER A 165 22.24 32.51 15.26
N LYS A 166 21.08 32.35 15.90
CA LYS A 166 20.43 33.39 16.73
C LYS A 166 20.97 33.44 18.15
N ASN A 167 21.33 32.29 18.72
CA ASN A 167 21.82 32.13 20.07
C ASN A 167 23.00 31.14 20.12
N PRO A 168 24.25 31.63 19.98
CA PRO A 168 25.45 30.79 20.02
C PRO A 168 25.60 29.95 21.31
N ALA A 169 24.93 30.31 22.41
CA ALA A 169 24.94 29.51 23.64
C ALA A 169 24.19 28.16 23.49
N ALA A 170 23.32 28.03 22.49
CA ALA A 170 22.62 26.77 22.19
C ALA A 170 23.53 25.72 21.52
N LEU A 171 24.76 26.10 21.12
CA LEU A 171 25.68 25.22 20.39
C LEU A 171 25.97 23.91 21.13
N GLY A 172 26.17 23.94 22.45
CA GLY A 172 26.49 22.73 23.23
C GLY A 172 25.33 21.71 23.25
N LEU A 173 24.09 22.19 23.33
CA LEU A 173 22.89 21.36 23.26
C LEU A 173 22.77 20.71 21.87
N TRP A 174 22.80 21.53 20.82
CA TRP A 174 22.65 21.04 19.45
C TRP A 174 23.81 20.15 19.00
N GLN A 175 25.05 20.42 19.42
CA GLN A 175 26.18 19.53 19.15
C GLN A 175 25.96 18.13 19.75
N THR A 176 25.38 18.06 20.97
CA THR A 176 25.04 16.78 21.62
C THR A 176 23.95 16.01 20.87
N ILE A 177 22.97 16.70 20.29
CA ILE A 177 21.90 16.08 19.50
C ILE A 177 22.43 15.64 18.12
N ILE A 178 23.01 16.58 17.36
CA ILE A 178 23.46 16.35 15.96
C ILE A 178 24.62 15.36 15.88
N SER A 179 25.48 15.26 16.89
CA SER A 179 26.55 14.24 16.95
C SER A 179 26.04 12.78 16.90
N LYS A 180 24.75 12.54 17.11
CA LYS A 180 24.13 11.23 16.95
C LYS A 180 23.83 10.87 15.50
N TYR A 181 23.87 11.83 14.58
CA TYR A 181 23.63 11.58 13.16
C TYR A 181 24.86 10.92 12.55
N HIS A 182 24.65 9.85 11.81
CA HIS A 182 25.72 9.21 11.05
C HIS A 182 25.99 9.99 9.75
N PRO A 183 27.20 9.89 9.18
CA PRO A 183 27.52 10.54 7.91
C PRO A 183 26.49 10.21 6.83
N THR A 184 26.17 11.19 5.98
CA THR A 184 25.19 11.10 4.88
C THR A 184 23.73 10.91 5.27
N PHE A 185 23.40 10.78 6.56
CA PHE A 185 22.01 10.55 7.01
C PHE A 185 21.03 11.65 6.55
N LEU A 186 21.43 12.91 6.68
CA LEU A 186 20.61 14.05 6.25
C LEU A 186 20.36 14.02 4.74
N THR A 187 21.41 13.80 3.95
CA THR A 187 21.31 13.68 2.49
C THR A 187 20.45 12.49 2.09
N ALA A 188 20.52 11.36 2.82
CA ALA A 188 19.66 10.22 2.59
C ALA A 188 18.18 10.56 2.85
N CYS A 189 17.89 11.28 3.94
CA CYS A 189 16.53 11.78 4.22
C CYS A 189 16.03 12.72 3.12
N GLU A 190 16.82 13.70 2.70
CA GLU A 190 16.47 14.64 1.62
C GLU A 190 16.22 13.93 0.29
N ASN A 191 17.07 12.95 -0.05
CA ASN A 191 16.93 12.13 -1.24
C ASN A 191 15.66 11.27 -1.20
N ALA A 192 15.36 10.64 -0.06
CA ALA A 192 14.15 9.85 0.11
C ALA A 192 12.89 10.70 -0.08
N ILE A 193 12.84 11.89 0.53
CA ILE A 193 11.72 12.85 0.39
C ILE A 193 11.54 13.23 -1.09
N THR A 194 12.65 13.57 -1.74
CA THR A 194 12.65 13.97 -3.16
C THR A 194 12.20 12.82 -4.06
N TRP A 195 12.66 11.59 -3.79
CA TRP A 195 12.35 10.42 -4.59
C TRP A 195 10.86 10.04 -4.47
N SER A 196 10.33 9.99 -3.24
CA SER A 196 8.90 9.73 -2.99
C SER A 196 8.03 10.76 -3.73
N ALA A 197 8.32 12.05 -3.55
CA ALA A 197 7.57 13.11 -4.20
C ALA A 197 7.62 13.05 -5.74
N LYS A 198 8.81 12.81 -6.32
CA LYS A 198 8.97 12.69 -7.78
C LYS A 198 8.19 11.53 -8.37
N LEU A 199 8.26 10.34 -7.74
CA LEU A 199 7.52 9.17 -8.21
C LEU A 199 6.02 9.38 -8.12
N ALA A 200 5.53 9.90 -6.99
CA ALA A 200 4.11 10.19 -6.81
C ALA A 200 3.62 11.20 -7.85
N GLU A 201 4.36 12.30 -8.07
CA GLU A 201 4.02 13.31 -9.07
C GLU A 201 3.97 12.72 -10.48
N GLN A 202 5.01 11.96 -10.85
CA GLN A 202 5.10 11.33 -12.16
C GLN A 202 3.92 10.38 -12.38
N TRP A 203 3.69 9.44 -11.47
CA TRP A 203 2.66 8.42 -11.62
C TRP A 203 1.25 9.01 -11.63
N LEU A 204 0.99 10.00 -10.78
CA LEU A 204 -0.30 10.69 -10.76
C LEU A 204 -0.55 11.48 -12.05
N LYS A 205 0.47 12.20 -12.57
CA LYS A 205 0.34 12.92 -13.85
C LYS A 205 0.19 12.00 -15.05
N GLU A 206 0.75 10.80 -15.00
CA GLU A 206 0.56 9.78 -16.05
C GLU A 206 -0.89 9.30 -16.14
N VAL A 207 -1.62 9.20 -15.01
CA VAL A 207 -3.02 8.75 -14.98
C VAL A 207 -4.03 9.90 -14.98
N ASN A 208 -3.64 11.07 -14.49
CA ASN A 208 -4.43 12.29 -14.45
C ASN A 208 -3.52 13.52 -14.70
N PRO A 209 -3.29 13.91 -15.97
CA PRO A 209 -2.40 15.02 -16.31
C PRO A 209 -2.78 16.38 -15.71
N GLY A 210 -4.06 16.57 -15.34
CA GLY A 210 -4.57 17.80 -14.76
C GLY A 210 -4.58 17.82 -13.22
N ILE A 211 -4.00 16.81 -12.56
CA ILE A 211 -4.01 16.73 -11.10
C ILE A 211 -3.21 17.87 -10.47
N ASP A 212 -3.80 18.49 -9.46
CA ASP A 212 -3.14 19.49 -8.61
C ASP A 212 -2.25 18.76 -7.60
N PHE A 213 -0.96 18.64 -7.93
CA PHE A 213 -0.02 17.90 -7.09
C PHE A 213 0.25 18.59 -5.74
N ASP A 214 -0.01 19.89 -5.60
CA ASP A 214 0.19 20.56 -4.31
C ASP A 214 -0.87 20.13 -3.28
N LYS A 215 -2.12 19.89 -3.70
CA LYS A 215 -3.14 19.25 -2.83
C LYS A 215 -2.74 17.85 -2.39
N ILE A 216 -2.11 17.09 -3.29
CA ILE A 216 -1.61 15.75 -2.96
C ILE A 216 -0.49 15.85 -1.92
N LYS A 217 0.45 16.80 -2.08
CA LYS A 217 1.50 17.02 -1.08
C LYS A 217 0.91 17.35 0.27
N ASP A 218 -0.08 18.24 0.33
CA ASP A 218 -0.69 18.68 1.58
C ASP A 218 -1.39 17.55 2.35
N VAL A 219 -1.93 16.55 1.66
CA VAL A 219 -2.65 15.42 2.27
C VAL A 219 -1.73 14.24 2.55
N PHE A 220 -0.80 13.91 1.64
CA PHE A 220 -0.05 12.66 1.69
C PHE A 220 1.45 12.80 2.01
N LEU A 221 2.07 13.97 1.77
CA LEU A 221 3.51 14.20 1.99
C LEU A 221 3.81 15.17 3.15
N ASN A 222 2.84 16.00 3.52
CA ASN A 222 3.05 17.05 4.51
C ASN A 222 3.02 16.48 5.93
N HIS A 223 4.21 16.16 6.45
CA HIS A 223 4.39 15.62 7.80
C HIS A 223 3.74 16.48 8.90
N ASN A 224 3.73 17.81 8.76
CA ASN A 224 3.11 18.72 9.74
C ASN A 224 1.60 18.53 9.84
N ASN A 225 0.97 18.11 8.73
CA ASN A 225 -0.45 17.79 8.69
C ASN A 225 -0.72 16.30 8.93
N SER A 226 0.22 15.41 8.62
CA SER A 226 0.03 13.96 8.82
C SER A 226 -0.11 13.60 10.30
N TYR A 227 0.53 14.34 11.22
CA TYR A 227 0.61 14.09 12.69
C TYR A 227 1.26 12.75 13.09
N SER A 228 1.02 11.68 12.32
CA SER A 228 1.57 10.35 12.44
C SER A 228 1.62 9.70 11.05
N HIS A 229 2.66 8.90 10.79
CA HIS A 229 2.74 8.10 9.56
C HIS A 229 1.69 6.97 9.52
N SER A 230 1.00 6.72 10.63
CA SER A 230 -0.15 5.81 10.72
C SER A 230 -1.49 6.52 10.52
N ARG A 231 -1.51 7.78 10.05
CA ARG A 231 -2.75 8.47 9.76
C ARG A 231 -3.51 7.74 8.65
N HIS A 232 -4.81 7.57 8.83
CA HIS A 232 -5.68 7.01 7.81
C HIS A 232 -6.40 8.14 7.07
N MET A 233 -6.23 8.19 5.75
CA MET A 233 -6.98 9.08 4.88
C MET A 233 -8.16 8.31 4.32
N ALA A 234 -9.36 8.75 4.71
CA ALA A 234 -10.59 8.11 4.27
C ALA A 234 -10.86 8.43 2.79
N LYS A 235 -11.84 7.72 2.23
CA LYS A 235 -12.30 7.88 0.84
C LYS A 235 -12.54 9.35 0.44
N GLN A 236 -13.19 10.13 1.32
CA GLN A 236 -13.48 11.54 1.04
C GLN A 236 -12.23 12.43 1.09
N ASP A 237 -11.26 12.16 1.97
CA ASP A 237 -9.98 12.89 2.00
C ASP A 237 -9.23 12.68 0.67
N CYS A 238 -9.21 11.44 0.18
CA CYS A 238 -8.59 11.06 -1.09
C CYS A 238 -9.24 11.77 -2.28
N ARG A 239 -10.59 11.83 -2.30
CA ARG A 239 -11.35 12.54 -3.33
C ARG A 239 -11.09 14.05 -3.29
N ASN A 240 -11.08 14.65 -2.08
CA ASN A 240 -10.79 16.07 -1.90
C ASN A 240 -9.36 16.45 -2.36
N ALA A 241 -8.41 15.52 -2.20
CA ALA A 241 -7.04 15.68 -2.71
C ALA A 241 -6.94 15.59 -4.24
N GLY A 242 -7.97 15.10 -4.92
CA GLY A 242 -8.04 15.00 -6.39
C GLY A 242 -7.76 13.59 -6.95
N LEU A 243 -7.71 12.56 -6.10
CA LEU A 243 -7.58 11.17 -6.57
C LEU A 243 -8.86 10.68 -7.24
N ASN A 244 -8.71 9.83 -8.25
CA ASN A 244 -9.84 9.23 -8.98
C ASN A 244 -10.44 8.04 -8.20
N ILE A 245 -11.33 8.37 -7.28
CA ILE A 245 -11.96 7.42 -6.36
C ILE A 245 -13.30 6.92 -6.92
N ILE A 246 -13.45 5.59 -6.98
CA ILE A 246 -14.71 4.90 -7.28
C ILE A 246 -15.27 4.31 -5.98
N ASP A 247 -16.55 4.55 -5.72
CA ASP A 247 -17.23 4.05 -4.53
C ASP A 247 -17.53 2.56 -4.71
N LEU A 248 -16.94 1.70 -3.87
CA LEU A 248 -17.18 0.25 -3.92
C LEU A 248 -18.67 -0.07 -3.67
N GLU A 249 -19.36 0.79 -2.93
CA GLU A 249 -20.78 0.68 -2.60
C GLU A 249 -21.73 0.78 -3.82
N GLU A 250 -21.26 1.28 -4.97
CA GLU A 250 -22.06 1.40 -6.19
C GLU A 250 -22.44 0.04 -6.80
N ASP A 251 -21.65 -1.01 -6.51
CA ASP A 251 -21.91 -2.39 -6.93
C ASP A 251 -21.86 -3.31 -5.72
N GLN A 252 -23.04 -3.69 -5.22
CA GLN A 252 -23.16 -4.52 -4.02
C GLN A 252 -22.61 -5.94 -4.22
N ASP A 253 -22.70 -6.52 -5.42
CA ASP A 253 -22.16 -7.85 -5.70
C ASP A 253 -20.63 -7.83 -5.70
N LEU A 254 -20.04 -6.76 -6.25
CA LEU A 254 -18.60 -6.53 -6.23
C LEU A 254 -18.10 -6.25 -4.82
N GLN A 255 -18.79 -5.38 -4.08
CA GLN A 255 -18.48 -5.08 -2.68
C GLN A 255 -18.46 -6.36 -1.85
N ASP A 256 -19.51 -7.18 -1.95
CA ASP A 256 -19.61 -8.43 -1.22
C ASP A 256 -18.46 -9.38 -1.59
N ALA A 257 -18.09 -9.48 -2.87
CA ALA A 257 -16.99 -10.34 -3.30
C ALA A 257 -15.62 -9.85 -2.76
N VAL A 258 -15.34 -8.55 -2.87
CA VAL A 258 -14.07 -7.94 -2.41
C VAL A 258 -13.91 -8.06 -0.89
N LEU A 259 -14.97 -7.79 -0.13
CA LEU A 259 -14.89 -7.82 1.33
C LEU A 259 -14.91 -9.24 1.90
N SER A 260 -15.61 -10.17 1.25
CA SER A 260 -15.49 -11.59 1.60
C SER A 260 -14.08 -12.11 1.36
N LEU A 261 -13.47 -11.74 0.22
CA LEU A 261 -12.07 -12.08 -0.07
C LEU A 261 -11.12 -11.50 0.98
N HIS A 262 -11.32 -10.23 1.37
CA HIS A 262 -10.54 -9.60 2.43
C HIS A 262 -10.64 -10.36 3.75
N HIS A 263 -11.86 -10.75 4.18
CA HIS A 263 -12.04 -11.57 5.38
C HIS A 263 -11.35 -12.93 5.27
N CYS A 264 -11.36 -13.58 4.09
CA CYS A 264 -10.61 -14.81 3.90
C CYS A 264 -9.10 -14.64 4.14
N TYR A 265 -8.49 -13.53 3.68
CA TYR A 265 -7.08 -13.26 3.96
C TYR A 265 -6.81 -12.97 5.43
N MET A 266 -7.67 -12.22 6.08
CA MET A 266 -7.47 -11.92 7.49
C MET A 266 -7.60 -13.19 8.36
N ILE A 267 -8.55 -14.08 8.03
CA ILE A 267 -8.65 -15.41 8.66
C ILE A 267 -7.41 -16.27 8.35
N LEU A 268 -6.85 -16.19 7.14
CA LEU A 268 -5.64 -16.91 6.75
C LEU A 268 -4.47 -16.51 7.66
N PHE A 269 -4.23 -15.21 7.81
CA PHE A 269 -3.16 -14.69 8.67
C PHE A 269 -3.40 -14.98 10.16
N ASP A 270 -4.66 -15.05 10.60
CA ASP A 270 -4.98 -15.40 11.98
C ASP A 270 -4.74 -16.88 12.31
N LYS A 271 -4.91 -17.78 11.33
CA LYS A 271 -4.83 -19.23 11.54
C LYS A 271 -3.49 -19.83 11.17
N PHE A 272 -2.77 -19.24 10.23
CA PHE A 272 -1.57 -19.83 9.64
C PHE A 272 -0.39 -18.87 9.74
N MET A 273 0.81 -19.43 9.86
CA MET A 273 2.07 -18.67 9.85
C MET A 273 2.42 -18.27 8.42
N ILE A 274 1.63 -17.35 7.87
CA ILE A 274 1.82 -16.77 6.54
C ILE A 274 1.97 -15.27 6.75
N SER A 275 3.05 -14.68 6.25
CA SER A 275 3.32 -13.25 6.37
C SER A 275 2.83 -12.44 5.17
N LYS A 276 2.77 -13.07 3.99
CA LYS A 276 2.36 -12.41 2.74
C LYS A 276 1.80 -13.40 1.72
N VAL A 277 0.82 -12.94 0.94
CA VAL A 277 0.23 -13.67 -0.18
C VAL A 277 0.13 -12.78 -1.41
N VAL A 278 0.54 -13.31 -2.56
CA VAL A 278 0.29 -12.71 -3.87
C VAL A 278 -0.32 -13.77 -4.77
N GLU A 279 -1.58 -13.62 -5.15
CA GLU A 279 -2.26 -14.62 -5.97
C GLU A 279 -3.26 -14.02 -6.97
N ASN A 280 -3.60 -14.80 -7.99
CA ASN A 280 -4.52 -14.40 -9.06
C ASN A 280 -5.73 -15.34 -9.15
N HIS A 281 -6.75 -14.90 -9.91
CA HIS A 281 -7.98 -15.65 -10.16
C HIS A 281 -7.82 -16.97 -10.95
N ILE A 282 -6.69 -17.22 -11.64
CA ILE A 282 -6.44 -18.46 -12.39
C ILE A 282 -5.52 -19.45 -11.65
N GLY A 283 -5.24 -19.22 -10.37
CA GLY A 283 -4.44 -20.10 -9.51
C GLY A 283 -2.92 -19.83 -9.50
N GLY A 284 -2.45 -18.75 -10.12
CA GLY A 284 -1.07 -18.29 -9.95
C GLY A 284 -0.88 -17.71 -8.55
N ARG A 285 -0.09 -18.37 -7.70
CA ARG A 285 0.01 -18.07 -6.26
C ARG A 285 1.45 -18.10 -5.76
N TYR A 286 1.78 -17.13 -4.91
CA TYR A 286 2.97 -17.06 -4.08
C TYR A 286 2.55 -16.81 -2.63
N MET A 287 3.12 -17.56 -1.69
CA MET A 287 2.89 -17.40 -0.26
C MET A 287 4.22 -17.43 0.47
N GLN A 288 4.41 -16.47 1.37
CA GLN A 288 5.57 -16.38 2.24
C GLN A 288 5.15 -16.71 3.66
N ASN A 289 5.95 -17.55 4.32
CA ASN A 289 5.81 -17.90 5.74
C ASN A 289 6.73 -17.05 6.62
#